data_AF-A0A9E4V2P4-F1
#
_entry.id   AF-A0A9E4V2P4-F1
#
_cell.length_a   1.000
_cell.length_b   1.000
_cell.length_c   1.000
_cell.angle_alpha   90.00
_cell.angle_beta   90.00
_cell.angle_gamma   90.00
#
_symmetry.space_group_name_H-M   'P 1'
#
loop_
_entity.id
_entity.type
_entity.pdbx_description
1 polymer ?
#
loop_
_entity_poly.entity_id
_entity_poly.type
_entity_poly.pdbx_seq_one_letter_code
_entity_poly.pdbx_strand_id
1 'polypeptide(L)'
;METVIALAIFSSAGTAVLMGVRAAHTSSDRVNASAVAENLARNQMEYVSSLSYVAPPGTYASIADDVALNISIPTGFAVTAAAQTYIASDGFSGSIEKVVVTVTRDGQSILILESLRSGP
;
A
#
# COMPACT_ATOMS: atom_id res chain seq x y z
N MET A 1 13.44 -53.27 9.63
CA MET A 1 13.84 -51.91 10.07
C MET A 1 13.56 -50.87 8.96
N GLU A 2 13.61 -51.30 7.70
CA GLU A 2 13.49 -50.47 6.51
C GLU A 2 12.15 -49.75 6.36
N THR A 3 11.04 -50.34 6.79
CA THR A 3 9.70 -49.71 6.72
C THR A 3 9.56 -48.51 7.65
N VAL A 4 10.21 -48.54 8.81
CA VAL A 4 10.21 -47.43 9.78
C VAL A 4 11.04 -46.26 9.23
N ILE A 5 12.17 -46.56 8.60
CA ILE A 5 13.02 -45.55 7.94
C ILE A 5 12.27 -44.93 6.75
N ALA A 6 11.62 -45.74 5.92
CA ALA A 6 10.82 -45.24 4.80
C ALA A 6 9.66 -44.33 5.26
N LEU A 7 8.97 -44.70 6.36
CA LEU A 7 7.90 -43.88 6.93
C LEU A 7 8.44 -42.55 7.52
N ALA A 8 9.60 -42.59 8.17
CA ALA A 8 10.26 -41.39 8.68
C ALA A 8 10.66 -40.44 7.55
N ILE A 9 11.22 -40.96 6.45
CA ILE A 9 11.58 -40.16 5.27
C ILE A 9 10.32 -39.60 4.61
N PHE A 10 9.29 -40.42 4.41
CA PHE A 10 8.04 -39.98 3.79
C PHE A 10 7.33 -38.88 4.60
N SER A 11 7.28 -39.02 5.92
CA SER A 11 6.70 -37.99 6.80
C SER A 11 7.54 -36.69 6.81
N SER A 12 8.88 -36.79 6.79
CA SER A 12 9.74 -35.60 6.66
C SER A 12 9.60 -34.90 5.31
N ALA A 13 9.48 -35.65 4.22
CA ALA A 13 9.29 -35.10 2.89
C ALA A 13 7.90 -34.42 2.77
N GLY A 14 6.86 -35.06 3.31
CA GLY A 14 5.50 -34.50 3.32
C GLY A 14 5.41 -33.18 4.10
N THR A 15 6.06 -33.10 5.27
CA THR A 15 6.10 -31.85 6.06
C THR A 15 6.88 -30.75 5.35
N ALA A 16 8.01 -31.06 4.72
CA ALA A 16 8.78 -30.08 3.94
C ALA A 16 7.97 -29.48 2.77
N VAL A 17 7.20 -30.30 2.06
CA VAL A 17 6.32 -29.84 0.96
C VAL A 17 5.24 -28.91 1.50
N LEU A 18 4.57 -29.27 2.60
CA LEU A 18 3.53 -28.43 3.20
C LEU A 18 4.07 -27.08 3.68
N MET A 19 5.28 -27.06 4.25
CA MET A 19 5.94 -25.82 4.64
C MET A 19 6.28 -24.96 3.43
N GLY A 20 6.78 -25.56 2.35
CA GLY A 20 7.05 -24.86 1.09
C GLY A 20 5.79 -24.23 0.48
N VAL A 21 4.67 -24.96 0.45
CA VAL A 21 3.40 -24.43 -0.07
C VAL A 21 2.87 -23.28 0.78
N ARG A 22 2.94 -23.39 2.11
CA ARG A 22 2.52 -22.30 3.01
C ARG A 22 3.36 -21.04 2.83
N ALA A 23 4.67 -21.19 2.67
CA ALA A 23 5.57 -20.08 2.39
C ALA A 23 5.24 -19.43 1.04
N ALA A 24 5.02 -20.24 -0.01
CA ALA A 24 4.64 -19.75 -1.33
C ALA A 24 3.31 -18.98 -1.31
N HIS A 25 2.28 -19.51 -0.63
CA HIS A 25 0.99 -18.84 -0.49
C HIS A 25 1.13 -17.48 0.20
N THR A 26 1.81 -17.44 1.34
CA THR A 26 2.02 -16.19 2.10
C THR A 26 2.82 -15.16 1.28
N SER A 27 3.80 -15.63 0.51
CA SER A 27 4.58 -14.77 -0.38
C SER A 27 3.71 -14.17 -1.49
N SER A 28 2.92 -14.99 -2.18
CA SER A 28 2.01 -14.55 -3.23
C SER A 28 0.98 -13.55 -2.72
N ASP A 29 0.39 -13.77 -1.54
CA ASP A 29 -0.56 -12.86 -0.93
C ASP A 29 0.05 -11.48 -0.63
N ARG A 30 1.31 -11.46 -0.19
CA ARG A 30 2.04 -10.20 0.06
C ARG A 30 2.32 -9.45 -1.24
N VAL A 31 2.77 -10.15 -2.29
CA VAL A 31 3.02 -9.53 -3.60
C VAL A 31 1.74 -8.97 -4.19
N ASN A 32 0.65 -9.74 -4.14
CA ASN A 32 -0.66 -9.28 -4.61
C ASN A 32 -1.12 -8.03 -3.84
N ALA A 33 -0.98 -8.04 -2.51
CA ALA A 33 -1.34 -6.88 -1.69
C ALA A 33 -0.50 -5.65 -2.01
N SER A 34 0.80 -5.82 -2.27
CA SER A 34 1.69 -4.75 -2.69
C SER A 34 1.25 -4.16 -4.03
N ALA A 35 0.93 -5.02 -5.02
CA ALA A 35 0.47 -4.57 -6.33
C ALA A 35 -0.84 -3.78 -6.26
N VAL A 36 -1.81 -4.26 -5.45
CA VAL A 36 -3.06 -3.52 -5.19
C VAL A 36 -2.77 -2.19 -4.51
N ALA A 37 -1.93 -2.18 -3.48
CA ALA A 37 -1.59 -0.97 -2.75
C ALA A 37 -0.91 0.07 -3.64
N GLU A 38 0.02 -0.33 -4.48
CA GLU A 38 0.69 0.55 -5.42
C GLU A 38 -0.27 1.15 -6.45
N ASN A 39 -1.20 0.35 -6.95
CA ASN A 39 -2.21 0.82 -7.89
C ASN A 39 -3.12 1.86 -7.21
N LEU A 40 -3.62 1.56 -6.01
CA LEU A 40 -4.41 2.49 -5.19
C LEU A 40 -3.66 3.78 -4.91
N ALA A 41 -2.39 3.68 -4.49
CA ALA A 41 -1.57 4.84 -4.17
C ALA A 41 -1.33 5.71 -5.41
N ARG A 42 -1.03 5.10 -6.56
CA ARG A 42 -0.85 5.83 -7.82
C ARG A 42 -2.13 6.51 -8.28
N ASN A 43 -3.27 5.83 -8.23
CA ASN A 43 -4.56 6.42 -8.60
C ASN A 43 -4.93 7.57 -7.66
N GLN A 44 -4.67 7.41 -6.35
CA GLN A 44 -4.90 8.48 -5.38
C GLN A 44 -3.98 9.68 -5.64
N MET A 45 -2.71 9.44 -5.95
CA MET A 45 -1.76 10.51 -6.29
C MET A 45 -2.20 11.27 -7.54
N GLU A 46 -2.66 10.57 -8.57
CA GLU A 46 -3.20 11.18 -9.79
C GLU A 46 -4.46 11.99 -9.49
N TYR A 47 -5.37 11.44 -8.68
CA TYR A 47 -6.57 12.14 -8.25
C TYR A 47 -6.24 13.43 -7.49
N VAL A 48 -5.29 13.40 -6.55
CA VAL A 48 -4.83 14.61 -5.84
C VAL A 48 -4.29 15.66 -6.80
N SER A 49 -3.60 15.24 -7.86
CA SER A 49 -3.10 16.17 -8.91
C SER A 49 -4.25 16.90 -9.62
N SER A 50 -5.38 16.22 -9.84
CA SER A 50 -6.58 16.82 -10.43
C SER A 50 -7.36 17.75 -9.49
N LEU A 51 -7.15 17.63 -8.18
CA LEU A 51 -7.81 18.45 -7.17
C LEU A 51 -7.14 19.81 -7.01
N SER A 52 -7.94 20.79 -6.57
CA SER A 52 -7.43 22.10 -6.17
C SER A 52 -6.42 21.96 -5.02
N TYR A 53 -5.44 22.86 -5.01
CA TYR A 53 -4.42 22.92 -3.95
C TYR A 53 -5.07 23.04 -2.55
N VAL A 54 -4.58 22.24 -1.61
CA VAL A 54 -4.97 22.32 -0.19
C VAL A 54 -3.77 22.78 0.63
N ALA A 55 -3.91 23.92 1.30
CA ALA A 55 -2.83 24.45 2.14
C ALA A 55 -2.48 23.47 3.28
N PRO A 56 -1.19 23.13 3.48
CA PRO A 56 -0.79 22.29 4.60
C PRO A 56 -0.94 23.01 5.96
N PRO A 57 -1.33 22.30 7.03
CA PRO A 57 -1.76 20.91 7.07
C PRO A 57 -3.21 20.75 6.55
N GLY A 58 -3.44 19.75 5.72
CA GLY A 58 -4.77 19.49 5.14
C GLY A 58 -4.97 18.05 4.69
N THR A 59 -6.17 17.73 4.23
CA THR A 59 -6.53 16.38 3.77
C THR A 59 -7.23 16.49 2.42
N TYR A 60 -6.86 15.62 1.50
CA TYR A 60 -7.51 15.49 0.20
C TYR A 60 -8.61 14.44 0.26
N ALA A 61 -9.63 14.60 -0.60
CA ALA A 61 -10.65 13.57 -0.77
C ALA A 61 -10.00 12.25 -1.23
N SER A 62 -10.50 11.13 -0.70
CA SER A 62 -10.06 9.81 -1.13
C SER A 62 -10.77 9.41 -2.43
N ILE A 63 -10.08 8.67 -3.29
CA ILE A 63 -10.69 8.01 -4.46
C ILE A 63 -11.78 7.02 -4.07
N ALA A 64 -11.79 6.58 -2.80
CA ALA A 64 -12.81 5.70 -2.26
C ALA A 64 -14.15 6.42 -2.00
N ASP A 65 -14.11 7.73 -1.78
CA ASP A 65 -15.30 8.53 -1.44
C ASP A 65 -15.98 9.12 -2.69
N ASP A 66 -15.27 9.18 -3.82
CA ASP A 66 -15.78 9.77 -5.06
C ASP A 66 -16.56 8.76 -5.90
N VAL A 67 -17.89 8.86 -5.82
CA VAL A 67 -18.83 7.98 -6.54
C VAL A 67 -18.71 8.12 -8.07
N ALA A 68 -18.24 9.26 -8.58
CA ALA A 68 -18.12 9.49 -10.03
C ALA A 68 -16.98 8.68 -10.65
N LEU A 69 -15.95 8.32 -9.87
CA LEU A 69 -14.83 7.51 -10.34
C LEU A 69 -15.20 6.03 -10.53
N ASN A 70 -16.29 5.56 -9.90
CA ASN A 70 -16.74 4.16 -9.94
C ASN A 70 -15.61 3.14 -9.64
N ILE A 71 -14.75 3.48 -8.69
CA ILE A 71 -13.62 2.63 -8.27
C ILE A 71 -14.09 1.74 -7.12
N SER A 72 -13.95 0.42 -7.30
CA SER A 72 -14.18 -0.55 -6.23
C SER A 72 -12.88 -0.80 -5.47
N ILE A 73 -12.83 -0.39 -4.20
CA ILE A 73 -11.69 -0.67 -3.32
C ILE A 73 -11.82 -2.09 -2.76
N PRO A 74 -10.81 -2.97 -2.94
CA PRO A 74 -10.85 -4.31 -2.39
C PRO A 74 -11.07 -4.31 -0.88
N THR A 75 -11.87 -5.26 -0.39
CA THR A 75 -12.20 -5.38 1.03
C THR A 75 -10.95 -5.46 1.90
N GLY A 76 -10.94 -4.72 3.00
CA GLY A 76 -9.80 -4.65 3.92
C GLY A 76 -8.75 -3.61 3.54
N PHE A 77 -8.80 -3.02 2.34
CA PHE A 77 -7.94 -1.90 1.96
C PHE A 77 -8.62 -0.56 2.22
N ALA A 78 -7.83 0.44 2.59
CA ALA A 78 -8.26 1.83 2.61
C ALA A 78 -7.12 2.75 2.17
N VAL A 79 -7.46 3.86 1.53
CA VAL A 79 -6.50 4.85 1.03
C VAL A 79 -6.85 6.25 1.53
N THR A 80 -5.85 6.99 1.96
CA THR A 80 -5.98 8.36 2.48
C THR A 80 -4.87 9.24 1.92
N ALA A 81 -5.15 10.52 1.72
CA ALA A 81 -4.17 11.49 1.22
C ALA A 81 -4.14 12.75 2.11
N ALA A 82 -2.96 13.12 2.59
CA ALA A 82 -2.75 14.27 3.46
C ALA A 82 -1.72 15.24 2.89
N ALA A 83 -2.00 16.54 2.98
CA ALA A 83 -1.06 17.62 2.70
C ALA A 83 -0.28 17.93 3.98
N GLN A 84 1.04 17.80 3.93
CA GLN A 84 1.97 18.10 5.02
C GLN A 84 2.86 19.27 4.64
N THR A 85 3.24 20.06 5.65
CA THR A 85 4.17 21.17 5.47
C THR A 85 5.51 20.61 5.01
N TYR A 86 5.99 21.07 3.85
CA TYR A 86 7.35 20.80 3.42
C TYR A 86 8.28 21.83 4.05
N ILE A 87 9.16 21.37 4.95
CA ILE A 87 10.22 22.19 5.52
C ILE A 87 11.50 21.84 4.77
N ALA A 88 11.88 22.73 3.89
CA ALA A 88 13.04 22.57 3.03
C ALA A 88 14.22 23.36 3.60
N SER A 89 15.39 22.74 3.72
CA SER A 89 16.62 23.43 4.17
C SER A 89 17.17 24.44 3.15
N ASP A 90 16.54 24.54 1.98
CA ASP A 90 16.92 25.37 0.83
C ASP A 90 16.14 26.70 0.74
N GLY A 91 15.24 26.98 1.69
CA GLY A 91 14.52 28.26 1.78
C GLY A 91 13.18 28.32 1.04
N PHE A 92 12.73 27.25 0.38
CA PHE A 92 11.42 27.19 -0.30
C PHE A 92 10.26 26.80 0.64
N SER A 93 10.40 27.05 1.94
CA SER A 93 9.38 26.70 2.94
C SER A 93 8.12 27.54 2.72
N GLY A 94 6.99 26.88 2.44
CA GLY A 94 5.67 27.52 2.29
C GLY A 94 5.12 27.58 0.85
N SER A 95 5.94 27.36 -0.18
CA SER A 95 5.47 27.31 -1.59
C SER A 95 5.32 25.89 -2.14
N ILE A 96 5.75 24.89 -1.38
CA ILE A 96 5.70 23.47 -1.75
C ILE A 96 4.93 22.74 -0.65
N GLU A 97 3.98 21.91 -1.04
CA GLU A 97 3.33 20.95 -0.15
C GLU A 97 3.93 19.55 -0.36
N LYS A 98 3.99 18.78 0.72
CA LYS A 98 4.27 17.35 0.66
C LYS A 98 2.95 16.60 0.74
N VAL A 99 2.55 15.97 -0.35
CA VAL A 99 1.39 15.08 -0.37
C VAL A 99 1.84 13.70 0.08
N VAL A 100 1.21 13.17 1.12
CA VAL A 100 1.46 11.84 1.66
C VAL A 100 0.22 11.00 1.47
N VAL A 101 0.31 10.01 0.58
CA VAL A 101 -0.71 9.00 0.35
C VAL A 101 -0.37 7.76 1.16
N THR A 102 -1.30 7.33 2.01
CA THR A 102 -1.15 6.14 2.83
C THR A 102 -2.20 5.12 2.40
N VAL A 103 -1.74 3.90 2.08
CA VAL A 103 -2.61 2.74 1.86
C VAL A 103 -2.48 1.80 3.05
N THR A 104 -3.62 1.48 3.63
CA THR A 104 -3.73 0.55 4.75
C THR A 104 -4.42 -0.72 4.31
N ARG A 105 -4.04 -1.83 4.94
CA ARG A 105 -4.73 -3.12 4.86
C ARG A 105 -4.99 -3.61 6.27
N ASP A 106 -6.23 -3.93 6.59
CA ASP A 106 -6.65 -4.43 7.91
C ASP A 106 -6.20 -3.49 9.06
N GLY A 107 -6.20 -2.17 8.79
CA GLY A 107 -5.77 -1.12 9.73
C GLY A 107 -4.25 -0.92 9.83
N GLN A 108 -3.43 -1.69 9.11
CA GLN A 108 -1.97 -1.51 9.07
C GLN A 108 -1.54 -0.80 7.78
N SER A 109 -0.67 0.20 7.88
CA SER A 109 -0.06 0.82 6.71
C SER A 109 0.85 -0.17 5.99
N ILE A 110 0.56 -0.45 4.73
CA ILE A 110 1.34 -1.36 3.89
C ILE A 110 2.12 -0.63 2.80
N LEU A 111 1.70 0.59 2.44
CA LEU A 111 2.41 1.45 1.51
C LEU A 111 2.19 2.92 1.88
N ILE A 112 3.28 3.70 1.84
CA ILE A 112 3.25 5.15 1.93
C ILE A 112 3.95 5.69 0.70
N LEU A 113 3.26 6.54 -0.04
CA LEU A 113 3.78 7.22 -1.21
C LEU A 113 3.79 8.72 -0.93
N GLU A 114 4.95 9.34 -1.07
CA GLU A 114 5.13 10.78 -0.86
C GLU A 114 5.45 11.46 -2.19
N SER A 115 4.91 12.64 -2.40
CA SER A 115 5.24 13.50 -3.54
C SER A 115 5.25 14.96 -3.13
N LEU A 116 6.01 15.76 -3.86
CA LEU A 116 6.07 17.21 -3.68
C LEU A 116 5.27 17.87 -4.79
N ARG A 117 4.43 18.84 -4.41
CA ARG A 117 3.64 19.66 -5.33
C ARG A 117 3.88 21.13 -5.01
N SER A 118 4.09 21.94 -6.04
CA SER A 118 4.16 23.39 -5.88
C SER A 118 2.75 23.96 -5.69
N GLY A 119 2.59 24.84 -4.72
CA GLY A 119 1.41 25.70 -4.61
C GLY A 119 1.35 26.73 -5.76
N PRO A 120 0.16 27.33 -5.98
CA PRO A 120 0.00 28.41 -6.94
C PRO A 120 0.80 29.67 -6.56
#